data_AF-A0A8J7P5J6-F1
#
_entry.id   AF-A0A8J7P5J6-F1
#
_cell.length_a   1.000
_cell.length_b   1.000
_cell.length_c   1.000
_cell.angle_alpha   90.00
_cell.angle_beta   90.00
_cell.angle_gamma   90.00
#
_symmetry.space_group_name_H-M   'P 1'
#
loop_
_entity.id
_entity.type
_entity.pdbx_description
1 polymer ?
#
loop_
_entity_poly.entity_id
_entity_poly.type
_entity_poly.pdbx_seq_one_letter_code
_entity_poly.pdbx_strand_id
1 'polypeptide(L)'
;MGKCLLQDFHQYAGYLVFCLCLALWLIASSSFRRKLVVDHTAGVYRFYIHGHLRHQGPLHQIYIRMRAQKSGQGRLLYKLILHGYKIEEQQMSGFCEKYEVLEILGRRMASKLNINYFDYQDVSTRHLVNQWPKRHTIAEEEAAPV
;
A
#
# COMPACT_ATOMS: atom_id res chain seq x y z
N MET A 1 -4.67 -43.70 -41.29
CA MET A 1 -5.64 -42.99 -40.40
C MET A 1 -5.14 -42.83 -38.95
N GLY A 2 -4.49 -43.82 -38.32
CA GLY A 2 -4.09 -43.73 -36.91
C GLY A 2 -2.99 -42.69 -36.53
N LYS A 3 -2.11 -42.30 -37.46
CA LYS A 3 -1.05 -41.30 -37.17
C LYS A 3 -1.58 -39.86 -37.05
N CYS A 4 -2.71 -39.53 -37.69
CA CYS A 4 -3.31 -38.20 -37.60
C CYS A 4 -3.93 -37.99 -36.21
N LEU A 5 -4.71 -38.96 -35.73
CA LEU A 5 -5.32 -38.95 -34.38
C LEU A 5 -4.28 -38.83 -33.25
N LEU A 6 -3.11 -39.46 -33.39
CA LEU A 6 -2.05 -39.37 -32.39
C LEU A 6 -1.44 -37.96 -32.35
N GLN A 7 -1.23 -37.34 -33.52
CA GLN A 7 -0.67 -36.00 -33.64
C GLN A 7 -1.65 -34.93 -33.13
N ASP A 8 -2.93 -35.11 -33.39
CA ASP A 8 -4.00 -34.28 -32.83
C ASP A 8 -4.03 -34.39 -31.29
N PHE A 9 -3.94 -35.61 -30.74
CA PHE A 9 -3.89 -35.84 -29.29
C PHE A 9 -2.69 -35.14 -28.62
N HIS A 10 -1.50 -35.18 -29.23
CA HIS A 10 -0.32 -34.46 -28.72
C HIS A 10 -0.49 -32.94 -28.76
N GLN A 11 -1.17 -32.40 -29.77
CA GLN A 11 -1.48 -30.96 -29.84
C GLN A 11 -2.47 -30.56 -28.74
N TYR A 12 -3.58 -31.29 -28.57
CA TYR A 12 -4.56 -31.02 -27.53
C TYR A 12 -3.97 -31.16 -26.11
N ALA A 13 -3.12 -32.17 -25.88
CA ALA A 13 -2.39 -32.33 -24.63
C ALA A 13 -1.43 -31.15 -24.37
N GLY A 14 -0.74 -30.66 -25.40
CA GLY A 14 0.12 -29.48 -25.31
C GLY A 14 -0.66 -28.22 -24.93
N TYR A 15 -1.82 -27.99 -25.54
CA TYR A 15 -2.71 -26.87 -25.19
C TYR A 15 -3.22 -26.98 -23.75
N LEU A 16 -3.59 -28.18 -23.28
CA LEU A 16 -4.03 -28.40 -21.90
C LEU A 16 -2.92 -28.08 -20.89
N VAL A 17 -1.70 -28.56 -21.13
CA VAL A 17 -0.54 -28.26 -20.27
C VAL A 17 -0.24 -26.77 -20.25
N PHE A 18 -0.29 -26.10 -21.40
CA PHE A 18 -0.09 -24.66 -21.50
C PHE A 18 -1.15 -23.89 -20.71
N CYS A 19 -2.44 -24.23 -20.86
CA CYS A 19 -3.53 -23.62 -20.11
C CYS A 19 -3.39 -23.84 -18.59
N LEU A 20 -2.97 -25.04 -18.16
CA LEU A 20 -2.69 -25.34 -16.76
C LEU A 20 -1.54 -24.49 -16.21
N CYS A 21 -0.44 -24.36 -16.95
CA CYS A 21 0.69 -23.51 -16.58
C CYS A 21 0.28 -22.03 -16.49
N LEU A 22 -0.52 -21.53 -17.43
CA LEU A 22 -1.06 -20.17 -17.40
C LEU A 22 -1.99 -19.96 -16.19
N ALA A 23 -2.87 -20.91 -15.90
CA ALA A 23 -3.77 -20.83 -14.74
C ALA A 23 -2.97 -20.82 -13.43
N LEU A 24 -1.97 -21.69 -13.29
CA LEU A 24 -1.05 -21.72 -12.15
C LEU A 24 -0.30 -20.39 -12.00
N TRP A 25 0.22 -19.82 -13.10
CA TRP A 25 0.87 -18.50 -13.08
C TRP A 25 -0.09 -17.43 -12.57
N LEU A 26 -1.31 -17.38 -13.09
CA LEU A 26 -2.30 -16.37 -12.70
C LEU A 26 -2.67 -16.48 -11.21
N ILE A 27 -2.85 -17.70 -10.71
CA ILE A 27 -3.11 -17.96 -9.29
C ILE A 27 -1.93 -17.52 -8.43
N ALA A 28 -0.71 -17.92 -8.79
CA ALA A 28 0.50 -17.55 -8.08
C ALA A 28 0.69 -16.03 -8.05
N SER A 29 0.55 -15.35 -9.18
CA SER A 29 0.63 -13.89 -9.30
C SER A 29 -0.43 -13.19 -8.43
N SER A 30 -1.63 -13.77 -8.33
CA SER A 30 -2.72 -13.23 -7.51
C SER A 30 -2.54 -13.42 -6.00
N SER A 31 -1.62 -14.30 -5.56
CA SER A 31 -1.36 -14.58 -4.14
C SER A 31 -0.50 -13.50 -3.47
N PHE A 32 0.25 -12.71 -4.26
CA PHE A 32 1.11 -11.61 -3.79
C PHE A 32 0.32 -10.35 -3.37
N ARG A 33 -0.85 -10.51 -2.76
CA ARG A 33 -1.69 -9.40 -2.30
C ARG A 33 -1.22 -8.93 -0.93
N ARG A 34 -0.88 -7.65 -0.84
CA ARG A 34 -0.71 -6.94 0.42
C ARG A 34 -2.05 -6.36 0.82
N LYS A 35 -2.40 -6.45 2.10
CA LYS A 35 -3.65 -5.90 2.63
C LYS A 35 -3.36 -5.06 3.87
N LEU A 36 -3.74 -3.80 3.83
CA LEU A 36 -3.77 -2.94 5.00
C LEU A 36 -5.22 -2.80 5.46
N VAL A 37 -5.51 -3.23 6.68
CA VAL A 37 -6.81 -3.08 7.32
C VAL A 37 -6.70 -2.02 8.38
N VAL A 38 -7.61 -1.05 8.34
CA VAL A 38 -7.69 0.05 9.31
C VAL A 38 -8.97 -0.14 10.11
N ASP A 39 -8.84 -0.43 11.41
CA ASP A 39 -9.97 -0.57 12.33
C ASP A 39 -10.16 0.74 13.10
N HIS A 40 -11.14 1.55 12.68
CA HIS A 40 -11.42 2.84 13.32
C HIS A 40 -11.98 2.72 14.73
N THR A 41 -12.71 1.63 15.02
CA THR A 41 -13.31 1.38 16.34
C THR A 41 -12.25 1.05 17.40
N ALA A 42 -11.26 0.24 17.02
CA ALA A 42 -10.17 -0.15 17.90
C ALA A 42 -8.96 0.82 17.86
N GLY A 43 -8.91 1.72 16.88
CA GLY A 43 -7.81 2.68 16.72
C GLY A 43 -6.48 2.02 16.35
N VAL A 44 -6.53 0.85 15.70
CA VAL A 44 -5.36 0.06 15.30
C VAL A 44 -5.39 -0.26 13.82
N TYR A 45 -4.21 -0.49 13.25
CA TYR A 45 -4.05 -0.99 11.90
C TYR A 45 -3.44 -2.39 11.91
N ARG A 46 -3.75 -3.17 10.87
CA ARG A 46 -3.18 -4.49 10.64
C ARG A 46 -2.65 -4.58 9.22
N PHE A 47 -1.38 -4.90 9.09
CA PHE A 47 -0.70 -5.06 7.80
C PHE A 47 -0.44 -6.53 7.53
N TYR A 48 -0.99 -7.03 6.42
CA TYR A 48 -0.88 -8.41 5.99
C TYR A 48 -0.08 -8.51 4.69
N ILE A 49 0.82 -9.49 4.65
CA ILE A 49 1.57 -9.87 3.45
C ILE A 49 1.35 -11.37 3.23
N HIS A 50 0.82 -11.76 2.07
CA HIS A 50 0.45 -13.15 1.75
C HIS A 50 -0.51 -13.77 2.79
N GLY A 51 -1.46 -12.99 3.30
CA GLY A 51 -2.41 -13.44 4.33
C GLY A 51 -1.84 -13.52 5.75
N HIS A 52 -0.52 -13.39 5.94
CA HIS A 52 0.10 -13.38 7.26
C HIS A 52 0.16 -11.96 7.83
N LEU A 53 -0.27 -11.80 9.08
CA LEU A 53 -0.13 -10.55 9.83
C LEU A 53 1.36 -10.28 10.05
N ARG A 54 1.87 -9.22 9.43
CA ARG A 54 3.26 -8.79 9.57
C ARG A 54 3.45 -7.80 10.69
N HIS A 55 2.49 -6.88 10.82
CA HIS A 55 2.59 -5.84 11.82
C HIS A 55 1.20 -5.33 12.21
N GLN A 56 1.08 -4.96 13.47
CA GLN A 56 -0.09 -4.31 14.04
C GLN A 56 0.40 -3.17 14.93
N GLY A 57 -0.24 -2.01 14.81
CA GLY A 57 0.13 -0.82 15.56
C GLY A 57 -1.04 0.16 15.71
N PRO A 58 -0.85 1.24 16.47
CA PRO A 58 -1.84 2.28 16.64
C PRO A 58 -1.99 3.15 15.38
N LEU A 59 -3.18 3.70 15.16
CA LEU A 59 -3.51 4.39 13.91
C LEU A 59 -2.67 5.65 13.62
N HIS A 60 -2.17 6.32 14.66
CA HIS A 60 -1.33 7.52 14.51
C HIS A 60 0.01 7.26 13.81
N GLN A 61 0.45 6.01 13.73
CA GLN A 61 1.69 5.61 13.05
C GLN A 61 1.52 5.44 11.54
N ILE A 62 0.29 5.53 11.01
CA ILE A 62 0.01 5.54 9.57
C ILE A 62 -0.35 6.94 9.12
N TYR A 63 0.20 7.33 7.98
CA TYR A 63 -0.09 8.61 7.39
C TYR A 63 0.01 8.58 5.86
N ILE A 64 -0.70 9.51 5.23
CA ILE A 64 -0.50 9.85 3.83
C ILE A 64 0.49 11.02 3.80
N ARG A 65 1.49 10.96 2.93
CA ARG A 65 2.42 12.06 2.73
C ARG A 65 2.53 12.45 1.27
N MET A 66 2.66 13.74 1.00
CA MET A 66 3.07 14.22 -0.31
C MET A 66 4.59 14.19 -0.42
N ARG A 67 5.13 13.70 -1.54
CA ARG A 67 6.55 13.78 -1.89
C ARG A 67 6.71 14.69 -3.09
N ALA A 68 7.69 15.58 -3.04
CA ALA A 68 8.10 16.39 -4.17
C ALA A 68 9.42 15.82 -4.75
N GLN A 69 9.51 15.79 -6.08
CA GLN A 69 10.69 15.37 -6.82
C GLN A 69 10.94 16.36 -7.95
N LYS A 70 12.19 16.79 -8.12
CA LYS A 70 12.56 17.68 -9.22
C LYS A 70 12.73 16.86 -10.51
N SER A 71 12.01 17.26 -11.55
CA SER A 71 12.15 16.73 -12.90
C SER A 71 13.45 17.23 -13.54
N GLY A 72 13.94 16.53 -14.57
CA GLY A 72 15.11 16.96 -15.35
C GLY A 72 14.94 18.32 -16.03
N GLN A 73 13.69 18.76 -16.24
CA GLN A 73 13.33 20.08 -16.76
C GLN A 73 13.25 21.16 -15.67
N GLY A 74 13.60 20.85 -14.42
CA GLY A 74 13.58 21.78 -13.29
C GLY A 74 12.22 21.96 -12.61
N ARG A 75 11.13 21.39 -13.16
CA ARG A 75 9.79 21.42 -12.58
C ARG A 75 9.67 20.49 -11.36
N LEU A 76 8.84 20.86 -10.39
CA LEU A 76 8.51 20.01 -9.24
C LEU A 76 7.34 19.10 -9.57
N LEU A 77 7.55 17.80 -9.42
CA LEU A 77 6.54 16.76 -9.53
C LEU A 77 6.18 16.25 -8.14
N TYR A 78 4.89 16.12 -7.89
CA TYR A 78 4.33 15.67 -6.63
C TYR A 78 3.72 14.29 -6.77
N LYS A 79 3.82 13.47 -5.73
CA LYS A 79 3.11 12.19 -5.62
C LYS A 79 2.60 11.98 -4.20
N LEU A 80 1.51 11.24 -4.06
CA LEU A 80 0.98 10.80 -2.77
C LEU A 80 1.52 9.40 -2.45
N ILE A 81 1.98 9.26 -1.21
CA ILE A 81 2.48 8.00 -0.66
C ILE A 81 1.70 7.68 0.61
N LEU A 82 1.41 6.41 0.83
CA LEU A 82 0.97 5.88 2.12
C LEU A 82 2.17 5.27 2.81
N HIS A 83 2.46 5.72 4.01
CA HIS A 83 3.61 5.25 4.79
C HIS A 83 3.21 5.06 6.26
N GLY A 84 4.04 4.34 6.99
CA GLY A 84 3.86 4.18 8.42
C GLY A 84 4.96 3.34 9.06
N TYR A 85 4.81 3.08 10.36
CA TYR A 85 5.79 2.29 11.10
C TYR A 85 5.79 0.82 10.66
N LYS A 86 6.96 0.32 10.25
CA LYS A 86 7.16 -1.05 9.73
C LYS A 86 6.22 -1.40 8.55
N ILE A 87 5.84 -0.40 7.74
CA ILE A 87 5.07 -0.56 6.50
C ILE A 87 5.93 -0.05 5.33
N GLU A 88 5.91 -0.78 4.21
CA GLU A 88 6.58 -0.35 2.97
C GLU A 88 5.90 0.91 2.38
N GLU A 89 6.68 1.84 1.82
CA GLU A 89 6.12 3.03 1.15
C GLU A 89 5.27 2.63 -0.06
N GLN A 90 3.96 2.80 0.04
CA GLN A 90 3.03 2.49 -1.04
C GLN A 90 2.69 3.77 -1.80
N GLN A 91 3.11 3.84 -3.06
CA GLN A 91 2.70 4.92 -3.94
C GLN A 91 1.20 4.80 -4.24
N MET A 92 0.45 5.87 -3.96
CA MET A 92 -1.00 5.95 -4.18
C MET A 92 -1.37 6.65 -5.48
N SER A 93 -0.56 7.60 -5.93
CA SER A 93 -0.78 8.36 -7.16
C SER A 93 0.45 8.31 -8.07
N GLY A 94 0.24 8.53 -9.36
CA GLY A 94 1.34 8.92 -10.26
C GLY A 94 1.94 10.28 -9.88
N PHE A 95 3.04 10.63 -10.54
CA PHE A 95 3.61 11.98 -10.46
C PHE A 95 2.70 13.00 -11.15
N CYS A 96 2.55 14.18 -10.54
CA CYS A 96 1.72 15.26 -11.05
C CYS A 96 2.36 16.61 -10.74
N GLU A 97 2.32 17.56 -11.68
CA GLU A 97 2.78 18.94 -11.45
C GLU A 97 1.78 19.76 -10.61
N LYS A 98 0.50 19.39 -10.65
CA LYS A 98 -0.60 20.13 -10.00
C LYS A 98 -0.67 19.81 -8.51
N TYR A 99 0.09 20.54 -7.72
CA TYR A 99 0.13 20.43 -6.26
C TYR A 99 -1.27 20.43 -5.62
N GLU A 100 -2.11 21.42 -5.93
CA GLU A 100 -3.40 21.63 -5.23
C GLU A 100 -4.35 20.44 -5.39
N VAL A 101 -4.33 19.82 -6.57
CA VAL A 101 -5.15 18.64 -6.86
C VAL A 101 -4.73 17.47 -5.98
N LEU A 102 -3.42 17.25 -5.80
CA LEU A 102 -2.91 16.21 -4.93
C LEU A 102 -3.11 16.53 -3.45
N GLU A 103 -3.05 17.80 -3.05
CA GLU A 103 -3.34 18.21 -1.68
C GLU A 103 -4.78 17.88 -1.31
N ILE A 104 -5.74 18.33 -2.13
CA ILE A 104 -7.17 18.06 -1.92
C ILE A 104 -7.43 16.55 -1.89
N LEU A 105 -6.81 15.79 -2.80
CA LEU A 105 -6.96 14.35 -2.86
C LEU A 105 -6.40 13.67 -1.60
N GLY A 106 -5.18 14.01 -1.20
CA GLY A 106 -4.52 13.45 -0.02
C GLY A 106 -5.28 13.75 1.27
N ARG A 107 -5.75 14.99 1.43
CA ARG A 107 -6.59 15.39 2.57
C ARG A 107 -7.92 14.64 2.59
N ARG A 108 -8.60 14.53 1.45
CA ARG A 108 -9.87 13.76 1.36
C ARG A 108 -9.67 12.28 1.72
N MET A 109 -8.61 11.65 1.23
CA MET A 109 -8.28 10.27 1.58
C MET A 109 -7.99 10.13 3.07
N ALA A 110 -7.16 11.01 3.64
CA ALA A 110 -6.80 10.97 5.05
C ALA A 110 -8.00 11.21 5.97
N SER A 111 -8.87 12.16 5.62
CA SER A 111 -10.14 12.38 6.33
C SER A 111 -11.07 11.18 6.27
N LYS A 112 -11.21 10.55 5.09
CA LYS A 112 -12.08 9.37 4.92
C LYS A 112 -11.56 8.14 5.67
N LEU A 113 -10.23 7.99 5.76
CA LEU A 113 -9.55 6.91 6.48
C LEU A 113 -9.24 7.27 7.94
N ASN A 114 -9.59 8.48 8.40
CA ASN A 114 -9.26 8.98 9.74
C ASN A 114 -7.78 8.79 10.15
N ILE A 115 -6.86 9.02 9.19
CA ILE A 115 -5.40 8.97 9.40
C ILE A 115 -4.79 10.35 9.18
N ASN A 116 -3.51 10.50 9.51
CA ASN A 116 -2.80 11.77 9.34
C ASN A 116 -2.44 12.02 7.87
N TYR A 117 -2.41 13.30 7.47
CA TYR A 117 -1.87 13.74 6.20
C TYR A 117 -0.76 14.77 6.40
N PHE A 118 0.35 14.55 5.71
CA PHE A 118 1.50 15.44 5.72
C PHE A 118 1.78 15.98 4.31
N ASP A 119 2.01 17.28 4.22
CA ASP A 119 2.49 17.95 3.03
C ASP A 119 3.95 17.56 2.74
N TYR A 120 4.48 17.99 1.59
CA TYR A 120 5.87 17.70 1.22
C TYR A 120 6.88 18.46 2.10
N GLN A 121 6.53 19.68 2.54
CA GLN A 121 7.32 20.45 3.50
C GLN A 121 6.95 20.06 4.93
N ASP A 122 7.94 19.93 5.82
CA ASP A 122 7.71 19.54 7.22
C ASP A 122 7.12 20.66 8.09
N VAL A 123 7.23 21.91 7.65
CA VAL A 123 6.73 23.11 8.36
C VAL A 123 5.46 23.68 7.74
N SER A 124 4.77 22.89 6.90
CA SER A 124 3.58 23.37 6.19
C SER A 124 2.39 23.52 7.15
N THR A 125 1.61 24.59 7.00
CA THR A 125 0.35 24.75 7.73
C THR A 125 -0.76 23.85 7.17
N ARG A 126 -0.51 23.14 6.07
CA ARG A 126 -1.48 22.30 5.35
C ARG A 126 -1.50 20.85 5.84
N HIS A 127 -0.71 20.52 6.86
CA HIS A 127 -0.79 19.24 7.54
C HIS A 127 -2.17 19.03 8.16
N LEU A 128 -2.67 17.81 8.10
CA LEU A 128 -3.91 17.40 8.76
C LEU A 128 -3.57 16.29 9.75
N VAL A 129 -3.53 16.65 11.04
CA VAL A 129 -3.25 15.71 12.13
C VAL A 129 -4.56 15.35 12.81
N ASN A 130 -5.09 14.17 12.48
CA ASN A 130 -6.31 13.63 13.08
C ASN A 130 -6.00 12.80 14.33
N GLN A 131 -4.85 12.12 14.34
CA GLN A 131 -4.45 11.15 15.35
C GLN A 131 -3.14 11.57 15.99
N TRP A 132 -3.16 11.84 17.29
CA TRP A 132 -1.97 12.15 18.06
C TRP A 132 -1.43 10.89 18.74
N PRO A 133 -0.10 10.78 18.90
CA PRO A 133 0.47 9.73 19.74
C PRO A 133 -0.09 9.89 21.16
N LYS A 134 -0.53 8.77 21.75
CA LYS A 134 -0.93 8.75 23.15
C LYS A 134 0.34 9.02 23.96
N ARG A 135 0.24 9.87 24.99
CA ARG A 135 1.34 10.01 25.94
C ARG A 135 1.47 8.67 26.66
N HIS A 136 2.52 7.92 26.37
CA HIS A 136 2.91 6.83 27.24
C HIS A 136 3.34 7.46 28.56
N THR A 137 2.59 7.20 29.62
CA THR A 137 3.15 7.31 30.97
C THR A 137 4.28 6.30 31.05
N ILE A 138 5.45 6.74 31.50
CA ILE A 138 6.74 6.02 31.55
C ILE A 138 6.60 4.57 32.08
N ALA A 139 5.57 4.27 32.87
CA ALA A 139 5.25 2.96 33.41
C ALA A 139 4.89 1.86 32.38
N GLU A 140 4.43 2.18 31.17
CA GLU A 140 4.02 1.16 30.18
C GLU A 140 5.18 0.67 29.30
N GLU A 141 6.24 1.46 29.15
CA GLU A 141 7.40 1.13 28.32
C GLU A 141 8.32 0.08 28.99
N GLU A 142 8.28 0.01 30.33
CA GLU A 142 8.98 -1.01 31.14
C GLU A 142 8.26 -2.38 31.12
N ALA A 143 7.01 -2.43 30.66
CA ALA A 143 6.17 -3.63 30.66
C ALA A 143 6.06 -4.35 29.29
N ALA A 144 6.60 -3.76 28.22
CA ALA A 144 6.56 -4.38 26.88
C ALA A 144 7.75 -5.35 26.71
N PRO A 145 7.52 -6.64 26.41
CA PRO A 145 8.61 -7.58 26.19
C PRO A 145 9.36 -7.22 24.90
N VAL A 146 10.69 -7.14 25.03
CA VAL A 146 11.69 -6.95 23.96
C VAL A 146 11.64 -8.09 22.95
#